data_AF-A0A7S2RS54-F1
#
_entry.id   AF-A0A7S2RS54-F1
#
_cell.length_a   1.000
_cell.length_b   1.000
_cell.length_c   1.000
_cell.angle_alpha   90.00
_cell.angle_beta   90.00
_cell.angle_gamma   90.00
#
_symmetry.space_group_name_H-M   'P 1'
#
loop_
_entity.id
_entity.type
_entity.pdbx_description
1 polymer ?
#
loop_
_entity_poly.entity_id
_entity_poly.type
_entity_poly.pdbx_seq_one_letter_code
_entity_poly.pdbx_strand_id
1 'polypeptide(L)'
;SSDVSSDRNHNNNSPYSRKTNGTSNERNDSEWQNRIKHKQQRLLLLRHASKCTAEGPCTVTPHCANMKRIWKHISDCKEQNCTVQHCMSSRYLLSHYRRCK
;
A
#
# COMPACT_ATOMS: atom_id res chain seq x y z
N SER A 1 -27.21 -41.00 1.19
CA SER A 1 -27.80 -39.66 1.18
C SER A 1 -27.42 -38.97 2.47
N SER A 2 -26.23 -38.37 2.49
CA SER A 2 -26.02 -36.92 2.27
C SER A 2 -26.33 -36.14 3.54
N ASP A 3 -25.26 -35.89 4.29
CA ASP A 3 -25.13 -35.10 5.50
C ASP A 3 -25.70 -33.67 5.38
N VAL A 4 -26.34 -33.20 6.46
CA VAL A 4 -26.64 -31.79 6.72
C VAL A 4 -26.10 -31.42 8.10
N SER A 5 -25.10 -30.54 8.07
CA SER A 5 -24.68 -29.49 9.01
C SER A 5 -25.00 -29.60 10.50
N SER A 6 -23.97 -29.40 11.34
CA SER A 6 -24.07 -28.51 12.52
C SER A 6 -22.68 -28.13 13.04
N ASP A 7 -22.37 -26.85 12.89
CA ASP A 7 -21.26 -26.14 13.53
C ASP A 7 -21.29 -26.25 15.06
N ARG A 8 -20.10 -26.35 15.67
CA ARG A 8 -19.78 -25.84 17.02
C ARG A 8 -18.27 -25.77 17.20
N ASN A 9 -17.68 -24.68 16.71
CA ASN A 9 -16.31 -24.30 17.02
C ASN A 9 -16.28 -23.60 18.39
N HIS A 10 -15.79 -24.29 19.42
CA HIS A 10 -15.34 -23.68 20.67
C HIS A 10 -13.84 -23.87 20.76
N ASN A 11 -13.08 -22.79 20.57
CA ASN A 11 -11.73 -22.73 21.12
C ASN A 11 -11.44 -21.31 21.62
N ASN A 12 -11.68 -21.14 22.92
CA ASN A 12 -11.15 -20.06 23.73
C ASN A 12 -9.64 -20.20 23.80
N ASN A 13 -8.88 -19.21 23.32
CA ASN A 13 -7.59 -18.95 23.94
C ASN A 13 -7.28 -17.45 24.05
N SER A 14 -7.06 -17.10 25.31
CA SER A 14 -6.79 -15.80 25.91
C SER A 14 -5.55 -15.12 25.32
N PRO A 15 -5.47 -13.76 25.34
CA PRO A 15 -4.20 -13.07 25.19
C PRO A 15 -3.30 -13.44 26.36
N TYR A 16 -1.98 -13.23 26.22
CA TYR A 16 -0.90 -13.61 27.16
C TYR A 16 -0.34 -15.02 26.93
N SER A 17 0.64 -15.11 26.02
CA SER A 17 1.65 -16.16 26.08
C SER A 17 3.03 -15.61 25.67
N ARG A 18 3.77 -15.27 26.73
CA ARG A 18 5.17 -15.65 27.03
C ARG A 18 6.26 -15.35 25.99
N LYS A 19 7.19 -14.48 26.41
CA LYS A 19 8.49 -14.19 25.79
C LYS A 19 9.32 -15.46 25.55
N THR A 20 9.93 -15.55 24.36
CA THR A 20 11.17 -16.30 24.11
C THR A 20 12.18 -15.39 23.41
N ASN A 21 13.46 -15.67 23.66
CA ASN A 21 14.62 -14.82 23.45
C ASN A 21 15.02 -14.63 21.97
N GLY A 22 15.51 -13.41 21.69
CA GLY A 22 16.61 -13.01 20.79
C GLY A 22 16.81 -13.72 19.44
N THR A 23 16.87 -12.90 18.37
CA THR A 23 17.22 -13.18 16.95
C THR A 23 16.09 -13.22 15.90
N SER A 24 14.90 -12.71 16.22
CA SER A 24 13.77 -12.61 15.26
C SER A 24 13.20 -11.21 15.04
N ASN A 25 13.66 -10.18 15.77
CA ASN A 25 13.13 -8.82 15.66
C ASN A 25 13.73 -8.02 14.49
N GLU A 26 15.03 -8.13 14.24
CA GLU A 26 15.73 -7.23 13.32
C GLU A 26 15.30 -7.38 11.85
N ARG A 27 14.97 -8.61 11.43
CA ARG A 27 14.46 -8.88 10.07
C ARG A 27 13.03 -8.36 9.87
N ASN A 28 12.20 -8.43 10.91
CA ASN A 28 10.83 -7.91 10.85
C ASN A 28 10.83 -6.38 10.85
N ASP A 29 11.76 -5.78 11.59
CA ASP A 29 11.96 -4.33 11.61
C ASP A 29 12.45 -3.82 10.24
N SER A 30 13.42 -4.49 9.61
CA SER A 30 13.92 -4.07 8.29
C SER A 30 12.86 -4.16 7.19
N GLU A 31 12.07 -5.23 7.17
CA GLU A 31 10.93 -5.40 6.26
C GLU A 31 9.84 -4.35 6.49
N TRP A 32 9.54 -4.04 7.76
CA TRP A 32 8.63 -2.95 8.09
C TRP A 32 9.16 -1.60 7.58
N GLN A 33 10.42 -1.28 7.85
CA GLN A 33 11.04 -0.04 7.38
C GLN A 33 11.03 0.05 5.85
N ASN A 34 11.32 -1.04 5.14
CA ASN A 34 11.25 -1.09 3.68
C ASN A 34 9.83 -0.82 3.15
N ARG A 35 8.81 -1.41 3.78
CA ARG A 35 7.40 -1.15 3.42
C ARG A 35 7.02 0.31 3.62
N ILE A 36 7.47 0.93 4.71
CA ILE A 36 7.24 2.36 4.96
C ILE A 36 7.96 3.22 3.93
N LYS A 37 9.24 2.96 3.66
CA LYS A 37 10.03 3.65 2.64
C LYS A 37 9.38 3.56 1.26
N HIS A 38 8.91 2.38 0.85
CA HIS A 38 8.22 2.21 -0.44
C HIS A 38 6.93 3.04 -0.53
N LYS A 39 6.14 3.11 0.55
CA LYS A 39 4.95 3.95 0.59
C LYS A 39 5.31 5.43 0.51
N GLN A 40 6.31 5.89 1.25
CA GLN A 40 6.80 7.27 1.20
C GLN A 40 7.33 7.64 -0.19
N GLN A 41 8.16 6.78 -0.78
CA GLN A 41 8.70 6.99 -2.12
C GLN A 41 7.59 7.12 -3.17
N ARG A 42 6.59 6.23 -3.13
CA ARG A 42 5.45 6.32 -4.04
C ARG A 42 4.66 7.61 -3.85
N LEU A 43 4.44 8.03 -2.60
CA LEU A 43 3.76 9.29 -2.32
C LEU A 43 4.53 10.50 -2.89
N LEU A 44 5.85 10.54 -2.71
CA LEU A 44 6.71 11.60 -3.25
C LEU A 44 6.67 11.63 -4.79
N LEU A 45 6.75 10.46 -5.42
CA LEU A 45 6.66 10.32 -6.88
C LEU A 45 5.30 10.77 -7.42
N LEU A 46 4.19 10.41 -6.77
CA LEU A 46 2.85 10.85 -7.15
C LEU A 46 2.68 12.37 -6.97
N ARG A 47 3.21 12.94 -5.88
CA ARG A 47 3.21 14.40 -5.65
C ARG A 47 4.03 15.14 -6.70
N HIS A 48 5.16 14.57 -7.14
CA HIS A 48 5.93 15.14 -8.23
C HIS A 48 5.14 15.06 -9.55
N ALA A 49 4.62 13.89 -9.88
CA ALA A 49 3.87 13.64 -11.12
C ALA A 49 2.66 14.56 -11.29
N SER A 50 2.00 14.94 -10.20
CA SER A 50 0.84 15.85 -10.23
C SER A 50 1.17 17.30 -10.59
N LYS A 51 2.44 17.71 -10.45
CA LYS A 51 2.90 19.09 -10.69
C LYS A 51 3.91 19.20 -11.82
N CYS A 52 4.49 18.09 -12.24
CA CYS A 52 5.55 18.08 -13.24
C CYS A 52 4.99 18.37 -14.64
N THR A 53 5.52 19.42 -15.28
CA THR A 53 5.12 19.86 -16.63
C THR A 53 6.06 19.39 -17.74
N ALA A 54 7.14 18.65 -17.41
CA ALA A 54 8.07 18.15 -18.42
C ALA A 54 7.37 17.30 -19.51
N GLU A 55 7.48 17.70 -20.76
CA GLU A 55 6.92 16.98 -21.92
C GLU A 55 7.85 15.86 -22.40
N GLY A 56 9.16 16.03 -22.19
CA GLY A 56 10.20 15.04 -22.47
C GLY A 56 10.71 14.30 -21.22
N PRO A 57 11.95 13.79 -21.26
CA PRO A 57 12.58 13.14 -20.11
C PRO A 57 12.61 14.05 -18.88
N CYS A 58 12.13 13.55 -17.74
CA CYS A 58 12.18 14.30 -16.50
C CYS A 58 13.57 14.21 -15.87
N THR A 59 14.17 15.36 -15.54
CA THR A 59 15.48 15.45 -14.91
C THR A 59 15.48 15.08 -13.41
N VAL A 60 14.30 15.09 -12.77
CA VAL A 60 14.17 14.79 -11.33
C VAL A 60 14.14 13.29 -11.06
N THR A 61 13.44 12.52 -11.90
CA THR A 61 13.34 11.07 -11.73
C THR A 61 12.97 10.38 -13.03
N PRO A 62 13.64 9.25 -13.36
CA PRO A 62 13.31 8.48 -14.55
C PRO A 62 11.91 7.84 -14.47
N HIS A 63 11.35 7.69 -13.26
CA HIS A 63 10.02 7.11 -13.06
C HIS A 63 8.87 8.10 -13.34
N CYS A 64 9.18 9.37 -13.62
CA CYS A 64 8.19 10.43 -13.75
C CYS A 64 7.13 10.10 -14.82
N ALA A 65 7.55 9.62 -16.00
CA ALA A 65 6.62 9.31 -17.09
C ALA A 65 5.57 8.26 -16.69
N ASN A 66 5.98 7.18 -16.01
CA ASN A 66 5.07 6.16 -15.52
C ASN A 66 4.15 6.72 -14.42
N MET A 67 4.71 7.47 -13.48
CA MET A 67 3.97 8.06 -12.36
C MET A 67 2.96 9.12 -12.83
N LYS A 68 3.23 9.86 -13.91
CA LYS A 68 2.28 10.76 -14.58
C LYS A 68 1.08 10.00 -15.15
N ARG A 69 1.31 8.85 -15.81
CA ARG A 69 0.20 8.02 -16.33
C ARG A 69 -0.69 7.53 -15.21
N ILE A 70 -0.09 7.01 -14.13
CA ILE A 70 -0.82 6.55 -12.94
C ILE A 70 -1.59 7.71 -12.30
N TRP A 71 -0.96 8.89 -12.17
CA TRP A 71 -1.60 10.07 -11.60
C TRP A 71 -2.82 10.51 -12.43
N LYS A 72 -2.69 10.63 -13.76
CA LYS A 72 -3.80 10.96 -14.66
C LYS A 72 -4.95 9.98 -14.54
N HIS A 73 -4.66 8.68 -14.46
CA HIS A 73 -5.70 7.69 -14.22
C HIS A 73 -6.38 7.90 -12.86
N ILE A 74 -5.60 8.08 -11.79
CA ILE A 74 -6.13 8.24 -10.43
C ILE A 74 -6.97 9.52 -10.27
N SER A 75 -6.65 10.61 -10.97
CA SER A 75 -7.44 11.85 -10.88
C SER A 75 -8.87 11.67 -11.36
N ASP A 76 -9.07 10.78 -12.34
CA ASP A 76 -10.35 10.63 -13.02
C ASP A 76 -11.06 9.31 -12.65
N CYS A 77 -10.33 8.35 -12.08
CA CYS A 77 -10.84 7.03 -11.74
C CYS A 77 -11.80 7.05 -10.53
N LYS A 78 -13.04 6.61 -10.78
CA LYS A 78 -14.09 6.46 -9.77
C LYS A 78 -14.42 5.01 -9.43
N GLU A 79 -13.86 4.06 -10.14
CA GLU A 79 -14.13 2.63 -9.93
C GLU A 79 -13.67 2.19 -8.54
N GLN A 80 -14.52 1.44 -7.84
CA GLN A 80 -14.19 0.93 -6.51
C GLN A 80 -13.21 -0.24 -6.56
N ASN A 81 -13.35 -1.11 -7.57
CA ASN A 81 -12.52 -2.31 -7.75
C ASN A 81 -11.64 -2.20 -9.01
N CYS A 82 -10.97 -1.06 -9.17
CA CYS A 82 -10.16 -0.81 -10.36
C CYS A 82 -8.98 -1.80 -10.46
N THR A 83 -8.86 -2.48 -11.59
CA THR A 83 -7.79 -3.48 -11.84
C THR A 83 -6.50 -2.87 -12.38
N VAL A 84 -6.49 -1.57 -12.70
CA VAL A 84 -5.30 -0.86 -13.14
C VAL A 84 -4.23 -0.95 -12.06
N GLN A 85 -3.04 -1.44 -12.46
CA GLN A 85 -1.92 -1.65 -11.56
C GLN A 85 -1.62 -0.39 -10.75
N HIS A 86 -1.46 -0.60 -9.45
CA HIS A 86 -1.19 0.43 -8.45
C HIS A 86 -2.28 1.50 -8.26
N CYS A 87 -3.40 1.51 -9.00
CA CYS A 87 -4.46 2.52 -8.85
C CYS A 87 -5.05 2.49 -7.44
N MET A 88 -5.69 1.38 -7.05
CA MET A 88 -6.38 1.28 -5.76
C MET A 88 -5.43 1.59 -4.60
N SER A 89 -4.27 0.92 -4.56
CA SER A 89 -3.28 1.12 -3.50
C SER A 89 -2.78 2.57 -3.40
N SER A 90 -2.63 3.27 -4.54
CA SER A 90 -2.19 4.67 -4.57
C SER A 90 -3.31 5.63 -4.16
N ARG A 91 -4.57 5.34 -4.54
CA ARG A 91 -5.75 6.08 -4.06
C ARG A 91 -5.86 6.00 -2.54
N TYR A 92 -5.71 4.82 -1.95
CA TYR A 92 -5.71 4.65 -0.49
C TYR A 92 -4.59 5.45 0.18
N LEU A 93 -3.36 5.37 -0.37
CA LEU A 93 -2.20 6.10 0.14
C LEU A 93 -2.42 7.62 0.13
N LEU A 94 -2.92 8.17 -0.98
CA LEU A 94 -3.21 9.61 -1.11
C LEU A 94 -4.36 10.04 -0.20
N SER A 95 -5.41 9.23 -0.10
CA SER A 95 -6.55 9.48 0.77
C SER A 95 -6.14 9.54 2.24
N HIS A 96 -5.29 8.61 2.69
CA HIS A 96 -4.73 8.63 4.04
C HIS A 96 -3.86 9.88 4.26
N TYR A 97 -2.93 10.18 3.35
CA TYR A 97 -2.03 11.33 3.46
C TYR A 97 -2.78 12.67 3.55
N ARG A 98 -3.91 12.83 2.84
CA ARG A 98 -4.73 14.06 2.91
C ARG A 98 -5.36 14.28 4.29
N ARG A 99 -5.62 13.20 5.05
CA ARG A 99 -6.26 13.25 6.38
C ARG A 99 -5.27 13.25 7.53
N CYS A 100 -4.13 12.59 7.34
CA CYS A 100 -3.10 12.38 8.37
C CYS A 100 -2.00 13.45 8.34
N LYS A 101 -2.35 14.68 7.93
CA LYS A 101 -1.40 15.77 7.73
C LYS A 101 -1.03 16.44 9.04
#